data_AF-A0A0M3IKM4-F1
#
_entry.id   AF-A0A0M3IKM4-F1
#
_cell.length_a   1.000
_cell.length_b   1.000
_cell.length_c   1.000
_cell.angle_alpha   90.00
_cell.angle_beta   90.00
_cell.angle_gamma   90.00
#
_symmetry.space_group_name_H-M   'P 1'
#
loop_
_entity.id
_entity.type
_entity.pdbx_description
1 polymer ?
#
loop_
_entity_poly.entity_id
_entity_poly.type
_entity_poly.pdbx_seq_one_letter_code
_entity_poly.pdbx_strand_id
1 'polypeptide(L)'
;LQVYLGCGHVQGKHTWGLNNVSNCPSYKCPICLVDSSKVIQLIMGMESAFHLDSGALDYAFNPCGHVCSLATVRYWSKIPLPHGTNSFHPVCPFCTSLLCMDKPYVRLIFQDHCFDS
;
A
#
# COMPACT_ATOMS: atom_id res chain seq x y z
N LEU A 1 -1.42 -9.31 -8.14
CA LEU A 1 -1.50 -9.58 -6.68
C LEU A 1 -2.28 -8.45 -6.01
N GLN A 2 -2.93 -8.72 -4.89
CA GLN A 2 -3.68 -7.74 -4.10
C GLN A 2 -3.19 -7.73 -2.65
N VAL A 3 -3.18 -6.56 -2.01
CA VAL A 3 -2.76 -6.37 -0.62
C VAL A 3 -3.93 -5.89 0.24
N TYR A 4 -4.06 -6.47 1.44
CA TYR A 4 -4.95 -5.99 2.49
C TYR A 4 -4.26 -4.86 3.26
N LEU A 5 -4.66 -3.61 3.08
CA LEU A 5 -3.97 -2.46 3.70
C LEU A 5 -3.99 -2.48 5.25
N GLY A 6 -4.98 -3.15 5.84
CA GLY A 6 -5.06 -3.36 7.29
C GLY A 6 -3.85 -4.10 7.85
N CYS A 7 -3.40 -5.16 7.17
CA CYS A 7 -2.39 -6.09 7.71
C CYS A 7 -1.16 -6.31 6.81
N GLY A 8 -1.18 -5.90 5.55
CA GLY A 8 -0.06 -6.07 4.62
C GLY A 8 0.00 -7.42 3.90
N HIS A 9 -0.87 -8.36 4.24
CA HIS A 9 -0.91 -9.65 3.58
C HIS A 9 -1.27 -9.53 2.09
N VAL A 10 -0.54 -10.27 1.26
CA VAL A 10 -0.70 -10.31 -0.19
C VAL A 10 -1.39 -11.60 -0.61
N GLN A 11 -2.34 -11.49 -1.53
CA GLN A 11 -3.12 -12.60 -2.08
C GLN A 11 -3.27 -12.49 -3.60
N GLY A 12 -3.65 -13.60 -4.24
CA GLY A 12 -4.20 -13.58 -5.59
C GLY A 12 -5.50 -12.76 -5.64
N LYS A 13 -5.86 -12.23 -6.81
CA LYS A 13 -7.11 -11.47 -6.98
C LYS A 13 -8.31 -12.36 -6.68
N HIS A 14 -9.17 -11.97 -5.74
CA HIS A 14 -10.41 -12.69 -5.44
C HIS A 14 -11.47 -11.74 -4.87
N THR A 15 -12.73 -12.20 -4.84
CA THR A 15 -13.89 -11.44 -4.34
C THR A 15 -14.40 -11.94 -2.98
N TRP A 16 -13.78 -12.99 -2.43
CA TRP A 16 -14.07 -13.49 -1.07
C TRP A 16 -13.77 -12.42 -0.01
N GLY A 17 -14.64 -12.34 1.00
CA GLY A 17 -14.43 -11.55 2.21
C GLY A 17 -14.97 -10.13 2.11
N LEU A 18 -15.57 -9.77 0.97
CA LEU A 18 -16.28 -8.50 0.80
C LEU A 18 -17.57 -8.52 1.63
N ASN A 19 -17.61 -7.69 2.66
CA ASN A 19 -18.79 -7.47 3.47
C ASN A 19 -19.33 -6.05 3.21
N ASN A 20 -20.50 -5.98 2.55
CA ASN A 20 -21.20 -4.75 2.18
C ASN A 20 -22.31 -4.37 3.19
N VAL A 21 -22.24 -4.86 4.44
CA VAL A 21 -23.24 -4.59 5.48
C VAL A 21 -23.30 -3.11 5.88
N SER A 22 -22.38 -2.27 5.41
CA SER A 22 -22.36 -0.82 5.62
C SER A 22 -21.99 -0.12 4.31
N ASN A 23 -22.32 1.17 4.16
CA ASN A 23 -21.94 2.01 3.00
C ASN A 23 -20.40 2.17 2.80
N CYS A 24 -19.60 1.41 3.57
CA CYS A 24 -18.16 1.29 3.48
C CYS A 24 -17.82 -0.22 3.37
N PRO A 25 -17.29 -0.69 2.22
CA PRO A 25 -16.92 -2.08 2.06
C PRO A 25 -15.80 -2.45 3.02
N SER A 26 -15.97 -3.55 3.74
CA SER A 26 -14.91 -4.14 4.59
C SER A 26 -14.47 -5.47 4.00
N TYR A 27 -13.16 -5.74 4.06
CA TYR A 27 -12.55 -6.94 3.54
C TYR A 27 -11.86 -7.70 4.68
N LYS A 28 -12.26 -8.95 4.90
CA LYS A 28 -11.58 -9.78 5.91
C LYS A 28 -10.37 -10.47 5.30
N CYS A 29 -9.19 -10.27 5.90
CA CYS A 29 -7.99 -10.96 5.44
C CYS A 29 -8.11 -12.47 5.69
N PRO A 30 -7.90 -13.34 4.69
CA PRO A 30 -8.07 -14.78 4.86
C PRO A 30 -6.95 -15.45 5.65
N ILE A 31 -5.80 -14.77 5.81
CA ILE A 31 -4.63 -15.29 6.52
C ILE A 31 -4.73 -15.00 8.03
N CYS A 32 -4.93 -13.73 8.39
CA CYS A 32 -4.89 -13.28 9.79
C CYS A 32 -6.24 -12.84 10.34
N LEU A 33 -7.30 -12.91 9.54
CA LEU A 33 -8.68 -12.52 9.91
C LEU A 33 -8.86 -11.05 10.31
N VAL A 34 -7.83 -10.21 10.18
CA VAL A 34 -7.91 -8.76 10.40
C VAL A 34 -8.75 -8.12 9.30
N ASP A 35 -9.64 -7.22 9.70
CA ASP A 35 -10.45 -6.42 8.79
C ASP A 35 -9.60 -5.34 8.11
N SER A 36 -9.81 -5.18 6.81
CA SER A 36 -9.16 -4.18 5.97
C SER A 36 -10.23 -3.34 5.28
N SER A 37 -10.14 -2.03 5.41
CA SER A 37 -11.06 -1.11 4.72
C SER A 37 -10.86 -1.10 3.20
N LYS A 38 -9.67 -1.50 2.73
CA LYS A 38 -9.34 -1.57 1.31
C LYS A 38 -8.47 -2.78 0.99
N VAL A 39 -8.72 -3.35 -0.19
CA VAL A 39 -7.85 -4.33 -0.83
C VAL A 39 -7.44 -3.74 -2.17
N ILE A 40 -6.13 -3.55 -2.36
CA ILE A 40 -5.60 -2.79 -3.50
C ILE A 40 -4.72 -3.69 -4.35
N GLN A 41 -4.77 -3.52 -5.67
CA GLN A 41 -3.87 -4.20 -6.59
C GLN A 41 -2.44 -3.65 -6.45
N LEU A 42 -1.46 -4.55 -6.36
CA LEU A 42 -0.05 -4.18 -6.39
C LEU A 42 0.39 -3.86 -7.81
N ILE A 43 1.12 -2.77 -7.97
CA ILE A 43 1.58 -2.25 -9.26
C ILE A 43 3.06 -1.86 -9.14
N MET A 44 3.85 -2.11 -10.17
CA MET A 44 5.25 -1.69 -10.22
C MET A 44 5.35 -0.24 -10.71
N GLY A 45 6.18 0.58 -10.06
CA GLY A 45 6.55 1.89 -10.58
C GLY A 45 7.49 1.74 -11.78
N MET A 46 7.16 2.34 -12.93
CA MET A 46 7.98 2.20 -14.15
C MET A 46 9.24 3.08 -14.14
N GLU A 47 9.17 4.24 -13.49
CA GLU A 47 10.24 5.24 -13.48
C GLU A 47 11.37 4.86 -12.52
N SER A 48 12.51 4.42 -13.05
CA SER A 48 13.67 3.99 -12.24
C SER A 48 14.24 5.13 -11.39
N ALA A 49 14.19 6.37 -11.88
CA ALA A 49 14.68 7.56 -11.17
C ALA A 49 13.97 7.85 -9.84
N PHE A 50 12.77 7.28 -9.62
CA PHE A 50 12.04 7.46 -8.36
C PHE A 50 12.37 6.40 -7.31
N HIS A 51 13.12 5.35 -7.68
CA HIS A 51 13.63 4.35 -6.76
C HIS A 51 14.97 4.82 -6.20
N LEU A 52 15.09 4.86 -4.87
CA LEU A 52 16.34 5.29 -4.22
C LEU A 52 17.42 4.22 -4.17
N ASP A 53 17.02 2.96 -4.37
CA ASP A 53 17.87 1.79 -4.26
C ASP A 53 17.27 0.64 -5.09
N SER A 54 18.05 -0.44 -5.22
CA SER A 54 17.62 -1.70 -5.86
C SER A 54 17.36 -2.81 -4.84
N GLY A 55 16.96 -2.44 -3.62
CA GLY A 55 16.64 -3.35 -2.53
C GLY A 55 15.32 -4.09 -2.74
N ALA A 56 14.95 -4.90 -1.74
CA ALA A 56 13.76 -5.74 -1.80
C ALA A 56 12.46 -4.92 -1.88
N LEU A 57 11.55 -5.38 -2.73
CA LEU A 57 10.27 -4.72 -3.05
C LEU A 57 9.15 -5.16 -2.10
N ASP A 58 9.41 -5.00 -0.81
CA ASP A 58 8.55 -5.51 0.27
C ASP A 58 7.61 -4.45 0.85
N TYR A 59 7.45 -3.30 0.18
CA TYR A 59 6.57 -2.23 0.64
C TYR A 59 5.72 -1.70 -0.49
N ALA A 60 4.52 -1.21 -0.18
CA ALA A 60 3.67 -0.52 -1.13
C ALA A 60 3.10 0.78 -0.56
N PHE A 61 2.99 1.80 -1.41
CA PHE A 61 2.31 3.06 -1.06
C PHE A 61 0.82 2.83 -0.81
N ASN A 62 0.28 3.48 0.23
CA ASN A 62 -1.13 3.46 0.59
C ASN A 62 -1.75 4.82 0.23
N PRO A 63 -2.81 4.86 -0.61
CA PRO A 63 -3.67 3.74 -1.00
C PRO A 63 -3.44 3.19 -2.41
N CYS A 64 -2.41 3.63 -3.15
CA CYS A 64 -2.32 3.33 -4.59
C CYS A 64 -1.72 1.95 -4.93
N GLY A 65 -0.99 1.32 -4.01
CA GLY A 65 -0.43 -0.02 -4.22
C GLY A 65 0.87 -0.07 -5.04
N HIS A 66 1.52 1.06 -5.31
CA HIS A 66 2.82 1.07 -5.98
C HIS A 66 3.89 0.47 -5.08
N VAL A 67 4.55 -0.58 -5.57
CA VAL A 67 5.53 -1.38 -4.82
C VAL A 67 6.92 -0.77 -4.94
N CYS A 68 7.62 -0.64 -3.81
CA CYS A 68 8.96 -0.08 -3.73
C CYS A 68 9.76 -0.67 -2.55
N SER A 69 11.04 -0.30 -2.47
CA SER A 69 11.88 -0.54 -1.30
C SER A 69 11.44 0.28 -0.08
N LEU A 70 11.88 -0.15 1.12
CA LEU A 70 11.65 0.60 2.36
C LEU A 70 12.21 2.02 2.31
N ALA A 71 13.41 2.21 1.75
CA ALA A 71 14.02 3.54 1.70
C ALA A 71 13.22 4.47 0.78
N THR A 72 12.78 3.96 -0.37
CA THR A 72 11.95 4.69 -1.33
C THR A 72 10.63 5.14 -0.71
N VAL A 73 9.87 4.23 -0.08
CA VAL A 73 8.58 4.63 0.54
C VAL A 73 8.77 5.61 1.69
N ARG A 74 9.82 5.45 2.50
CA ARG A 74 10.13 6.37 3.62
C ARG A 74 10.49 7.76 3.15
N TYR A 75 11.25 7.87 2.07
CA TYR A 75 11.68 9.15 1.53
C TYR A 75 10.49 9.93 0.97
N TRP A 76 9.75 9.35 0.03
CA TRP A 76 8.65 10.03 -0.63
C TRP A 76 7.47 10.32 0.31
N SER A 77 7.26 9.50 1.34
CA SER A 77 6.22 9.77 2.35
C SER A 77 6.54 10.95 3.27
N LYS A 78 7.80 11.42 3.29
CA LYS A 78 8.23 12.58 4.09
C LYS A 78 8.33 13.86 3.29
N ILE A 79 8.17 13.81 1.96
CA ILE A 79 8.24 14.98 1.09
C ILE A 79 6.82 15.46 0.87
N PRO A 80 6.36 16.51 1.58
CA PRO A 80 5.09 17.11 1.28
C PRO A 80 5.17 17.83 -0.06
N LEU A 81 4.21 17.57 -0.94
CA LEU A 81 3.99 18.42 -2.11
C LEU A 81 2.84 19.38 -1.85
N PRO A 82 2.92 20.61 -2.39
CA PRO A 82 1.80 21.55 -2.32
C PRO A 82 0.57 20.93 -3.00
N HIS A 83 -0.53 20.87 -2.25
CA HIS A 83 -1.82 20.37 -2.68
C HIS A 83 -2.87 21.46 -2.45
N GLY A 84 -3.47 21.95 -3.53
CA GLY A 84 -4.39 23.08 -3.46
C GLY A 84 -3.69 24.37 -3.02
N THR A 85 -4.42 25.26 -2.36
CA THR A 85 -3.94 26.61 -2.02
C THR A 85 -3.22 26.70 -0.67
N ASN A 86 -3.43 25.76 0.26
CA ASN A 86 -2.94 25.87 1.64
C ASN A 86 -2.52 24.53 2.31
N SER A 87 -2.35 23.44 1.57
CA SER A 87 -2.05 22.14 2.18
C SER A 87 -0.85 21.43 1.56
N PHE A 88 -0.17 20.62 2.36
CA PHE A 88 1.08 19.95 2.03
C PHE A 88 0.91 18.48 2.33
N HIS A 89 0.80 17.66 1.28
CA HIS A 89 0.52 16.24 1.42
C HIS A 89 1.57 15.41 0.68
N PRO A 90 2.07 14.32 1.28
CA PRO A 90 2.93 13.41 0.56
C PRO A 90 2.12 12.67 -0.51
N VAL A 91 2.74 12.44 -1.66
CA VAL A 91 2.11 11.75 -2.79
C VAL A 91 2.98 10.59 -3.26
N CYS A 92 2.35 9.61 -3.89
CA CYS A 92 3.07 8.60 -4.63
C CYS A 92 3.81 9.26 -5.82
N PRO A 93 5.14 9.08 -5.98
CA PRO A 93 5.88 9.70 -7.07
C PRO A 93 5.49 9.13 -8.46
N PHE A 94 4.92 7.93 -8.52
CA PHE A 94 4.59 7.25 -9.78
C PHE A 94 3.24 7.66 -10.36
N CYS A 95 2.26 7.95 -9.49
CA CYS A 95 0.87 8.16 -9.92
C CYS A 95 0.21 9.38 -9.26
N THR A 96 0.98 10.19 -8.54
CA THR A 96 0.58 11.43 -7.87
C THR A 96 -0.61 11.32 -6.91
N SER A 97 -1.03 10.11 -6.57
CA SER A 97 -2.08 9.87 -5.60
C SER A 97 -1.64 10.31 -4.21
N LEU A 98 -2.53 11.02 -3.50
CA LEU A 98 -2.33 11.39 -2.11
C LEU A 98 -2.11 10.15 -1.25
N LEU A 99 -1.05 10.16 -0.45
CA LEU A 99 -0.79 9.08 0.49
C LEU A 99 -1.64 9.26 1.75
N CYS A 100 -1.99 8.13 2.38
CA CYS A 100 -2.67 8.15 3.68
C CYS A 100 -1.75 8.81 4.74
N MET A 101 -2.27 9.79 5.48
CA MET A 101 -1.47 10.58 6.42
C MET A 101 -0.94 9.74 7.60
N ASP A 102 -1.77 8.86 8.16
CA ASP A 102 -1.39 8.05 9.32
C ASP A 102 -0.51 6.84 8.93
N LYS A 103 -0.78 6.25 7.77
CA LYS A 103 -0.10 5.05 7.28
C LYS A 103 0.16 5.15 5.77
N PRO A 104 1.17 5.93 5.33
CA PRO A 104 1.39 6.24 3.91
C PRO A 104 1.93 5.06 3.09
N TYR A 105 2.38 3.99 3.75
CA TYR A 105 2.82 2.75 3.12
C TYR A 105 2.57 1.55 4.04
N VAL A 106 2.61 0.36 3.46
CA VAL A 106 2.42 -0.91 4.16
C VAL A 106 3.52 -1.90 3.76
N ARG A 107 4.01 -2.70 4.71
CA ARG A 107 4.89 -3.84 4.43
C ARG A 107 4.08 -4.96 3.80
N LEU A 108 4.60 -5.57 2.74
CA LEU A 108 4.00 -6.69 2.03
C LEU A 108 4.39 -7.99 2.72
N ILE A 109 3.40 -8.85 2.97
CA ILE A 109 3.60 -10.17 3.57
C ILE A 109 3.05 -11.20 2.59
N PHE A 110 3.96 -11.92 1.92
CA PHE A 110 3.61 -12.98 0.99
C PHE A 110 3.41 -14.31 1.73
N GLN A 111 2.57 -15.20 1.18
CA GLN A 111 2.15 -16.45 1.85
C GLN A 111 3.30 -17.37 2.28
N ASP A 112 4.40 -17.39 1.53
CA ASP A 112 5.58 -18.20 1.87
C ASP A 112 6.28 -17.72 3.15
N HIS A 113 6.04 -16.47 3.56
CA HIS A 113 6.64 -15.84 4.74
C HIS A 113 5.67 -15.71 5.92
N CYS A 114 4.54 -16.42 5.93
CA CYS A 114 3.57 -16.37 7.03
C CYS A 114 4.12 -16.86 8.38
N PHE A 115 5.29 -17.50 8.41
CA PHE A 115 5.92 -18.06 9.61
C PHE A 115 7.24 -17.39 10.01
N ASP A 116 7.75 -16.42 9.25
CA ASP A 116 8.95 -15.67 9.62
C ASP A 116 8.56 -14.57 10.62
N SER A 117 8.71 -14.91 11.90
CA SER A 117 8.41 -14.07 13.08
C SER A 117 9.52 -13.06 13.36
#